data_AF-A0A1F8E4H3-F1
#
_entry.id   AF-A0A1F8E4H3-F1
#
_cell.length_a   1.000
_cell.length_b   1.000
_cell.length_c   1.000
_cell.angle_alpha   90.00
_cell.angle_beta   90.00
_cell.angle_gamma   90.00
#
_symmetry.space_group_name_H-M   'P 1'
#
loop_
_entity.id
_entity.type
_entity.pdbx_description
1 polymer ?
#
loop_
_entity_poly.entity_id
_entity_poly.type
_entity_poly.pdbx_seq_one_letter_code
_entity_poly.pdbx_strand_id
1 'polypeptide(L)'
;MNKSQKGFTLLELLIVIAILAVLATVAVLVINPVEYLRQARDSQRVGDLASVKGAIDLYLTTATTPDLTVGVSGNAARCMVGIVSPFTLACTTNATRTVDGAGWVLVNLASLSGGSPLATLPQDPTNDATHFYAYAAAESTNTYELNAKMESVKFGTDQDLDGKDGGNQATWYEIGNDPALDL
;
A
#
# COMPACT_ATOMS: atom_id res chain seq x y z
N MET A 1 -11.66 -24.09 -58.38
CA MET A 1 -11.26 -25.28 -57.58
C MET A 1 -11.71 -25.05 -56.14
N ASN A 2 -12.81 -25.67 -55.71
CA ASN A 2 -13.30 -25.53 -54.34
C ASN A 2 -12.57 -26.50 -53.43
N LYS A 3 -11.70 -25.99 -52.56
CA LYS A 3 -11.08 -26.77 -51.48
C LYS A 3 -12.18 -27.22 -50.52
N SER A 4 -12.37 -28.53 -50.36
CA SER A 4 -13.17 -29.06 -49.26
C SER A 4 -12.55 -28.66 -47.93
N GLN A 5 -13.31 -27.93 -47.12
CA GLN A 5 -12.97 -27.60 -45.74
C GLN A 5 -13.13 -28.90 -44.92
N LYS A 6 -12.03 -29.42 -44.39
CA LYS A 6 -12.06 -30.58 -43.47
C LYS A 6 -12.56 -30.09 -42.11
N GLY A 7 -13.68 -30.63 -41.63
CA GLY A 7 -14.19 -30.39 -40.28
C GLY A 7 -13.52 -31.29 -39.24
N PHE A 8 -13.55 -30.87 -37.98
CA PHE A 8 -13.09 -31.67 -36.84
C PHE A 8 -14.01 -32.87 -36.60
N THR A 9 -13.44 -33.98 -36.13
CA THR A 9 -14.19 -35.16 -35.68
C THR A 9 -14.68 -34.98 -34.24
N LEU A 10 -15.79 -35.63 -33.89
CA LEU A 10 -16.32 -35.62 -32.52
C LEU A 10 -15.33 -36.23 -31.51
N LEU A 11 -14.53 -37.21 -31.93
CA LEU A 11 -13.51 -37.84 -31.10
C LEU A 11 -12.39 -36.86 -30.75
N GLU A 12 -11.93 -36.06 -31.72
CA GLU A 12 -10.92 -35.04 -31.48
C GLU A 12 -11.41 -34.01 -30.46
N LEU A 13 -12.65 -33.55 -30.60
CA LEU A 13 -13.23 -32.60 -29.63
C LEU A 13 -13.31 -33.21 -28.21
N LEU A 14 -13.67 -34.49 -28.10
CA LEU A 14 -13.76 -35.19 -26.82
C LEU A 14 -12.39 -35.35 -26.14
N ILE A 15 -11.34 -35.67 -26.90
CA ILE A 15 -9.97 -35.77 -26.38
C ILE A 15 -9.49 -34.39 -25.90
N VAL A 16 -9.79 -33.32 -26.65
CA VAL A 16 -9.39 -31.95 -26.29
C VAL A 16 -10.02 -31.53 -24.96
N ILE A 17 -11.33 -31.72 -24.76
CA ILE A 17 -11.97 -31.34 -23.49
C ILE A 17 -11.44 -32.17 -22.30
N ALA A 18 -11.09 -33.45 -22.52
CA ALA A 18 -10.52 -34.30 -21.49
C ALA A 18 -9.12 -33.81 -21.08
N ILE A 19 -8.26 -33.45 -22.05
CA ILE A 19 -6.94 -32.87 -21.78
C ILE A 19 -7.08 -31.52 -21.06
N LEU A 20 -7.99 -30.65 -21.52
CA LEU A 20 -8.23 -29.34 -20.89
C LEU A 20 -8.69 -29.48 -19.43
N ALA A 21 -9.55 -30.46 -19.12
CA ALA A 21 -9.99 -30.71 -17.76
C ALA A 21 -8.82 -31.09 -16.83
N VAL A 22 -7.93 -31.97 -17.28
CA VAL A 22 -6.73 -32.35 -16.51
C VAL A 22 -5.79 -31.16 -16.33
N LEU A 23 -5.47 -30.44 -17.42
CA LEU A 23 -4.58 -29.28 -17.37
C LEU A 23 -5.11 -28.16 -16.47
N ALA A 24 -6.42 -27.92 -16.46
CA ALA A 24 -7.03 -26.90 -15.60
C ALA A 24 -6.83 -27.21 -14.11
N THR A 25 -6.98 -28.48 -13.70
CA THR A 25 -6.77 -28.87 -12.29
C THR A 25 -5.30 -28.70 -11.86
N VAL A 26 -4.35 -29.10 -12.71
CA VAL A 26 -2.91 -28.93 -12.43
C VAL A 26 -2.53 -27.46 -12.38
N ALA A 27 -3.05 -26.64 -13.29
CA ALA A 27 -2.73 -25.21 -13.35
C ALA A 27 -3.12 -24.46 -12.05
N VAL A 28 -4.28 -24.77 -11.46
CA VAL A 28 -4.72 -24.15 -10.19
C VAL A 28 -3.88 -24.59 -8.99
N LEU A 29 -3.37 -25.83 -8.99
CA LEU A 29 -2.48 -26.30 -7.93
C LEU A 29 -1.10 -25.65 -8.00
N VAL A 30 -0.63 -25.33 -9.21
CA VAL A 30 0.69 -24.72 -9.45
C VAL A 30 0.65 -23.21 -9.26
N ILE A 31 -0.40 -22.54 -9.75
CA ILE A 31 -0.58 -21.10 -9.65
C ILE A 31 -1.42 -20.84 -8.40
N ASN A 32 -0.82 -20.40 -7.29
CA ASN A 32 -1.58 -19.93 -6.13
C ASN A 32 -2.18 -18.54 -6.45
N PRO A 33 -3.43 -18.45 -6.95
CA PRO A 33 -3.94 -17.21 -7.53
C PRO A 33 -4.22 -16.16 -6.45
N VAL A 34 -4.56 -16.61 -5.24
CA VAL A 34 -4.75 -15.74 -4.07
C VAL A 34 -3.44 -15.03 -3.73
N GLU A 35 -2.32 -15.75 -3.76
CA GLU A 35 -1.00 -15.16 -3.49
C GLU A 35 -0.60 -14.14 -4.55
N TYR A 36 -0.88 -14.39 -5.84
CA TYR A 36 -0.64 -13.39 -6.89
C TYR A 36 -1.46 -12.12 -6.70
N LEU A 37 -2.72 -12.24 -6.27
CA LEU A 37 -3.55 -11.08 -5.94
C LEU A 37 -3.01 -10.30 -4.74
N ARG A 38 -2.48 -11.00 -3.72
CA ARG A 38 -1.82 -10.37 -2.57
C ARG A 38 -0.57 -9.61 -3.00
N GLN A 39 0.26 -10.21 -3.86
CA GLN A 39 1.44 -9.54 -4.41
C GLN A 39 1.08 -8.30 -5.23
N ALA A 40 0.00 -8.34 -6.00
CA ALA A 40 -0.47 -7.18 -6.75
C ALA A 40 -0.91 -6.04 -5.81
N ARG A 41 -1.63 -6.36 -4.73
CA ARG A 41 -2.02 -5.37 -3.72
C ARG A 41 -0.80 -4.80 -2.98
N ASP A 42 0.13 -5.63 -2.55
CA ASP A 42 1.35 -5.17 -1.89
C ASP A 42 2.21 -4.29 -2.79
N SER A 43 2.36 -4.65 -4.07
CA SER A 43 3.03 -3.79 -5.04
C SER A 43 2.35 -2.43 -5.18
N GLN A 44 1.02 -2.39 -5.07
CA GLN A 44 0.28 -1.13 -5.03
C GLN A 44 0.54 -0.37 -3.72
N ARG A 45 0.53 -1.04 -2.56
CA ARG A 45 0.86 -0.42 -1.25
C ARG A 45 2.22 0.25 -1.25
N VAL A 46 3.24 -0.45 -1.72
CA VAL A 46 4.61 0.08 -1.81
C VAL A 46 4.66 1.31 -2.73
N GLY A 47 3.99 1.27 -3.89
CA GLY A 47 3.92 2.40 -4.82
C GLY A 47 3.14 3.60 -4.27
N ASP A 48 2.03 3.34 -3.59
CA ASP A 48 1.19 4.35 -2.95
C ASP A 48 1.97 5.06 -1.85
N LEU A 49 2.59 4.32 -0.93
CA LEU A 49 3.39 4.92 0.15
C LEU A 49 4.63 5.64 -0.37
N ALA A 50 5.30 5.12 -1.40
CA ALA A 50 6.41 5.82 -2.05
C ALA A 50 5.98 7.16 -2.66
N SER A 51 4.77 7.22 -3.24
CA SER A 51 4.21 8.44 -3.80
C SER A 51 3.87 9.48 -2.72
N VAL A 52 3.29 9.02 -1.59
CA VAL A 52 3.02 9.87 -0.42
C VAL A 52 4.32 10.38 0.20
N LYS A 53 5.29 9.51 0.43
CA LYS A 53 6.63 9.89 0.89
C LYS A 53 7.27 10.95 -0.01
N GLY A 54 7.27 10.74 -1.33
CA GLY A 54 7.83 11.71 -2.27
C GLY A 54 7.17 13.09 -2.18
N ALA A 55 5.85 13.14 -1.95
CA ALA A 55 5.14 14.40 -1.74
C ALA A 55 5.50 15.08 -0.40
N ILE A 56 5.63 14.31 0.68
CA ILE A 56 6.03 14.83 2.00
C ILE A 56 7.50 15.29 1.98
N ASP A 57 8.39 14.54 1.33
CA ASP A 57 9.80 14.94 1.18
C ASP A 57 9.92 16.24 0.39
N LEU A 58 9.13 16.41 -0.68
CA LEU A 58 9.07 17.68 -1.41
C LEU A 58 8.54 18.82 -0.51
N TYR A 59 7.54 18.56 0.34
CA TYR A 59 7.07 19.52 1.33
C TYR A 59 8.16 19.91 2.32
N LEU A 60 8.86 18.94 2.91
CA LEU A 60 9.93 19.18 3.88
C LEU A 60 11.10 19.99 3.29
N THR A 61 11.42 19.80 2.01
CA THR A 61 12.50 20.53 1.34
C THR A 61 12.15 21.96 0.94
N THR A 62 10.86 22.29 0.83
CA THR A 62 10.38 23.58 0.32
C THR A 62 9.72 24.46 1.38
N ALA A 63 9.17 23.88 2.44
CA ALA A 63 8.54 24.61 3.53
C ALA A 63 9.60 25.31 4.41
N THR A 64 9.40 26.62 4.66
CA THR A 64 10.29 27.39 5.55
C THR A 64 10.13 27.00 7.01
N THR A 65 8.91 26.67 7.42
CA THR A 65 8.56 26.16 8.75
C THR A 65 7.67 24.94 8.54
N PRO A 66 8.26 23.75 8.34
CA PRO A 66 7.47 22.54 8.13
C PRO A 66 6.56 22.25 9.32
N ASP A 67 5.34 21.82 9.02
CA ASP A 67 4.37 21.33 9.99
C ASP A 67 3.83 19.99 9.51
N LEU A 68 4.17 18.93 10.25
CA LEU A 68 3.78 17.54 9.98
C LEU A 68 2.60 17.07 10.82
N THR A 69 1.98 17.98 11.58
CA THR A 69 0.93 17.67 12.56
C THR A 69 -0.32 18.53 12.39
N VAL A 70 -0.30 19.48 11.44
CA VAL A 70 -1.38 20.46 11.18
C VAL A 70 -1.70 21.28 12.43
N GLY A 71 -0.67 21.79 13.09
CA GLY A 71 -0.76 22.67 14.26
C GLY A 71 -1.19 21.96 15.54
N VAL A 72 -1.15 20.63 15.58
CA VAL A 72 -1.34 19.86 16.82
C VAL A 72 -0.04 19.92 17.61
N SER A 73 -0.11 20.33 18.87
CA SER A 73 1.06 20.33 19.74
C SER A 73 1.45 18.88 20.12
N GLY A 74 2.67 18.49 19.80
CA GLY A 74 3.25 17.19 20.09
C GLY A 74 3.13 16.17 18.96
N ASN A 75 3.18 14.90 19.32
CA ASN A 75 3.15 13.80 18.38
C ASN A 75 1.71 13.50 17.94
N ALA A 76 1.52 13.14 16.69
CA ALA A 76 0.20 12.85 16.16
C ALA A 76 0.24 11.64 15.20
N ALA A 77 -0.78 10.80 15.29
CA ALA A 77 -0.96 9.66 14.41
C ALA A 77 -2.39 9.60 13.85
N ARG A 78 -2.51 9.23 12.58
CA ARG A 78 -3.78 8.99 11.89
C ARG A 78 -3.76 7.64 11.18
N CYS A 79 -4.85 6.89 11.33
CA CYS A 79 -5.09 5.66 10.59
C CYS A 79 -6.27 5.86 9.64
N MET A 80 -6.18 5.37 8.41
CA MET A 80 -7.28 5.50 7.47
C MET A 80 -8.52 4.70 7.91
N VAL A 81 -8.27 3.50 8.43
CA VAL A 81 -9.26 2.59 9.03
C VAL A 81 -8.60 1.94 10.25
N GLY A 82 -9.40 1.41 11.17
CA GLY A 82 -8.90 0.55 12.25
C GLY A 82 -8.64 1.27 13.58
N ILE A 83 -8.84 0.54 14.67
CA ILE A 83 -8.60 1.02 16.05
C ILE A 83 -7.23 0.53 16.57
N VAL A 84 -6.62 -0.44 15.88
CA VAL A 84 -5.29 -0.97 16.21
C VAL A 84 -4.24 -0.05 15.60
N SER A 85 -3.51 0.66 16.45
CA SER A 85 -2.42 1.51 15.98
C SER A 85 -1.22 0.64 15.58
N PRO A 86 -0.59 0.88 14.41
CA PRO A 86 0.72 0.33 14.12
C PRO A 86 1.84 1.06 14.86
N PHE A 87 1.54 2.14 15.58
CA PHE A 87 2.49 2.92 16.38
C PHE A 87 2.27 2.70 17.89
N THR A 88 3.20 3.14 18.73
CA THR A 88 3.03 3.16 20.20
C THR A 88 1.94 4.15 20.62
N LEU A 89 1.76 5.24 19.86
CA LEU A 89 0.75 6.27 19.98
C LEU A 89 -0.56 5.75 19.41
N ALA A 90 -1.66 6.02 20.12
CA ALA A 90 -2.98 5.75 19.58
C ALA A 90 -3.26 6.59 18.33
N CYS A 91 -3.55 5.94 17.21
CA CYS A 91 -3.93 6.66 16.00
C CYS A 91 -5.40 7.10 16.03
N THR A 92 -5.66 8.30 15.51
CA THR A 92 -7.03 8.79 15.29
C THR A 92 -7.50 8.33 13.92
N THR A 93 -8.67 7.70 13.84
CA THR A 93 -9.23 7.25 12.56
C THR A 93 -9.68 8.43 11.69
N ASN A 94 -9.24 8.47 10.43
CA ASN A 94 -9.67 9.47 9.48
C ASN A 94 -9.69 8.89 8.06
N ALA A 95 -10.89 8.63 7.52
CA ALA A 95 -11.06 8.09 6.17
C ALA A 95 -10.95 9.15 5.06
N THR A 96 -10.72 10.42 5.42
CA THR A 96 -10.62 11.53 4.46
C THR A 96 -9.34 11.43 3.66
N ARG A 97 -9.43 11.71 2.36
CA ARG A 97 -8.33 11.57 1.39
C ARG A 97 -7.91 12.89 0.75
N THR A 98 -8.23 14.01 1.39
CA THR A 98 -7.80 15.34 0.97
C THR A 98 -6.30 15.52 1.23
N VAL A 99 -5.68 16.42 0.47
CA VAL A 99 -4.24 16.70 0.51
C VAL A 99 -3.90 18.03 1.21
N ASP A 100 -4.86 18.57 1.94
CA ASP A 100 -4.82 19.87 2.64
C ASP A 100 -4.51 19.74 4.14
N GLY A 101 -4.05 18.56 4.57
CA GLY A 101 -3.82 18.23 5.98
C GLY A 101 -5.07 17.76 6.73
N ALA A 102 -6.26 17.79 6.13
CA ALA A 102 -7.47 17.22 6.74
C ALA A 102 -7.63 15.70 6.50
N GLY A 103 -6.80 15.11 5.62
CA GLY A 103 -6.81 13.68 5.30
C GLY A 103 -6.12 12.79 6.35
N TRP A 104 -5.93 11.51 6.03
CA TRP A 104 -5.18 10.60 6.91
C TRP A 104 -3.69 10.95 7.02
N VAL A 105 -3.16 11.81 6.15
CA VAL A 105 -1.83 12.44 6.28
C VAL A 105 -1.98 13.84 6.87
N LEU A 106 -1.23 14.14 7.93
CA LEU A 106 -1.23 15.43 8.65
C LEU A 106 -0.30 16.47 8.01
N VAL A 107 -0.27 16.53 6.68
CA VAL A 107 0.57 17.49 5.95
C VAL A 107 -0.31 18.22 4.95
N ASN A 108 -0.25 19.55 4.97
CA ASN A 108 -0.91 20.38 3.96
C ASN A 108 -0.06 20.43 2.68
N LEU A 109 -0.12 19.36 1.89
CA LEU A 109 0.56 19.26 0.60
C LEU A 109 0.03 20.28 -0.42
N ALA A 110 -1.21 20.74 -0.27
CA ALA A 110 -1.78 21.79 -1.11
C ALA A 110 -1.09 23.16 -0.92
N SER A 111 -0.34 23.37 0.15
CA SER A 111 0.44 24.59 0.39
C SER A 111 1.73 24.69 -0.44
N LEU A 112 2.13 23.62 -1.13
CA LEU A 112 3.29 23.60 -2.01
C LEU A 112 3.17 24.64 -3.13
N SER A 113 4.27 25.33 -3.42
CA SER A 113 4.35 26.24 -4.56
C SER A 113 4.26 25.45 -5.88
N GLY A 114 3.09 25.49 -6.53
CA GLY A 114 2.77 24.64 -7.68
C GLY A 114 1.62 23.66 -7.43
N GLY A 115 1.11 23.61 -6.19
CA GLY A 115 0.06 22.70 -5.77
C GLY A 115 0.60 21.34 -5.32
N SER A 116 -0.31 20.52 -4.78
CA SER A 116 0.03 19.17 -4.33
C SER A 116 0.42 18.26 -5.52
N PRO A 117 1.52 17.48 -5.43
CA PRO A 117 1.86 16.43 -6.39
C PRO A 117 0.80 15.32 -6.47
N LEU A 118 0.00 15.17 -5.41
CA LEU A 118 -1.09 14.20 -5.33
C LEU A 118 -2.43 14.92 -5.46
N ALA A 119 -3.31 14.42 -6.33
CA ALA A 119 -4.68 14.92 -6.42
C ALA A 119 -5.56 14.46 -5.24
N THR A 120 -5.28 13.28 -4.70
CA THR A 120 -5.92 12.70 -3.52
C THR A 120 -4.95 11.75 -2.84
N LEU A 121 -5.06 11.58 -1.52
CA LEU A 121 -4.31 10.55 -0.82
C LEU A 121 -4.77 9.16 -1.30
N PRO A 122 -3.85 8.18 -1.42
CA PRO A 122 -4.22 6.83 -1.80
C PRO A 122 -5.02 6.14 -0.69
N GLN A 123 -5.59 4.98 -1.03
CA GLN A 123 -6.35 4.12 -0.13
C GLN A 123 -5.84 2.69 -0.30
N ASP A 124 -5.70 1.97 0.80
CA ASP A 124 -5.30 0.57 0.77
C ASP A 124 -6.25 -0.23 -0.14
N PRO A 125 -5.76 -1.17 -0.98
CA PRO A 125 -6.64 -1.91 -1.88
C PRO A 125 -7.68 -2.78 -1.18
N THR A 126 -7.39 -3.23 0.05
CA THR A 126 -8.31 -4.02 0.88
C THR A 126 -9.09 -3.11 1.84
N ASN A 127 -8.42 -2.12 2.45
CA ASN A 127 -9.01 -1.08 3.31
C ASN A 127 -10.00 -1.62 4.36
N ASP A 128 -9.49 -2.44 5.26
CA ASP A 128 -10.25 -3.03 6.37
C ASP A 128 -9.54 -2.75 7.71
N ALA A 129 -9.96 -3.41 8.80
CA ALA A 129 -9.37 -3.21 10.13
C ALA A 129 -7.93 -3.76 10.28
N THR A 130 -7.41 -4.44 9.26
CA THR A 130 -6.10 -5.10 9.26
C THR A 130 -5.15 -4.58 8.18
N HIS A 131 -5.69 -4.14 7.04
CA HIS A 131 -4.95 -3.61 5.89
C HIS A 131 -5.45 -2.20 5.61
N PHE A 132 -4.65 -1.22 6.02
CA PHE A 132 -4.92 0.20 5.86
C PHE A 132 -3.59 0.97 5.87
N TYR A 133 -3.64 2.21 5.39
CA TYR A 133 -2.52 3.14 5.50
C TYR A 133 -2.60 3.94 6.80
N ALA A 134 -1.45 4.12 7.42
CA ALA A 134 -1.30 4.90 8.65
C ALA A 134 -0.15 5.89 8.51
N TYR A 135 -0.25 6.97 9.28
CA TYR A 135 0.74 8.06 9.34
C TYR A 135 0.98 8.44 10.80
N ALA A 136 2.24 8.60 11.18
CA ALA A 136 2.64 9.21 12.44
C ALA A 136 3.70 10.28 12.21
N ALA A 137 3.71 11.30 13.06
CA ALA A 137 4.73 12.34 13.04
C ALA A 137 5.04 12.89 14.43
N ALA A 138 6.29 13.32 14.59
CA ALA A 138 6.78 14.06 15.74
C ALA A 138 7.04 15.53 15.35
N GLU A 139 6.31 16.45 15.98
CA GLU A 139 6.45 17.90 15.75
C GLU A 139 7.87 18.40 16.07
N SER A 140 8.45 17.95 17.19
CA SER A 140 9.72 18.50 17.68
C SER A 140 10.92 18.23 16.78
N THR A 141 10.87 17.15 16.00
CA THR A 141 11.96 16.66 15.14
C THR A 141 11.60 16.73 13.66
N ASN A 142 10.36 17.08 13.31
CA ASN A 142 9.82 16.99 11.94
C ASN A 142 10.11 15.61 11.31
N THR A 143 9.97 14.56 12.11
CA THR A 143 10.07 13.18 11.65
C THR A 143 8.67 12.60 11.44
N TYR A 144 8.55 11.72 10.45
CA TYR A 144 7.31 11.04 10.13
C TYR A 144 7.58 9.62 9.62
N GLU A 145 6.53 8.82 9.74
CA GLU A 145 6.48 7.43 9.34
C GLU A 145 5.12 7.11 8.70
N LEU A 146 5.14 6.26 7.68
CA LEU A 146 4.00 5.73 6.95
C LEU A 146 4.02 4.21 7.03
N ASN A 147 2.92 3.61 7.50
CA ASN A 147 2.85 2.16 7.71
C ASN A 147 1.77 1.53 6.84
N ALA A 148 2.08 0.37 6.27
CA ALA A 148 1.12 -0.51 5.61
C ALA A 148 1.44 -1.98 5.90
N LYS A 149 0.42 -2.78 6.17
CA LYS A 149 0.61 -4.21 6.42
C LYS A 149 0.70 -5.00 5.10
N MET A 150 1.78 -5.77 4.93
CA MET A 150 1.95 -6.63 3.77
C MET A 150 1.10 -7.89 3.88
N GLU A 151 0.56 -8.34 2.74
CA GLU A 151 -0.28 -9.53 2.68
C GLU A 151 0.44 -10.77 2.18
N SER A 152 1.26 -10.62 1.15
CA SER A 152 1.90 -11.72 0.43
C SER A 152 3.10 -12.25 1.20
N VAL A 153 3.35 -13.55 1.05
CA VAL A 153 4.58 -14.18 1.55
C VAL A 153 5.80 -13.56 0.87
N LYS A 154 5.67 -13.24 -0.42
CA LYS A 154 6.76 -12.63 -1.18
C LYS A 154 7.24 -11.32 -0.56
N PHE A 155 6.34 -10.39 -0.27
CA PHE A 155 6.73 -9.08 0.25
C PHE A 155 6.96 -9.11 1.76
N GLY A 156 6.14 -9.85 2.52
CA GLY A 156 6.23 -9.88 3.99
C GLY A 156 7.17 -10.95 4.59
N THR A 157 7.83 -11.79 3.78
CA THR A 157 8.72 -12.84 4.34
C THR A 157 9.90 -13.14 3.43
N ASP A 158 9.68 -13.33 2.11
CA ASP A 158 10.77 -13.68 1.20
C ASP A 158 11.68 -12.46 0.93
N GLN A 159 11.06 -11.34 0.57
CA GLN A 159 11.72 -10.05 0.45
C GLN A 159 11.85 -9.35 1.80
N ASP A 160 10.94 -9.70 2.74
CA ASP A 160 10.98 -9.24 4.13
C ASP A 160 10.97 -7.71 4.20
N LEU A 161 10.09 -7.08 3.41
CA LEU A 161 10.00 -5.63 3.34
C LEU A 161 9.58 -5.04 4.68
N ASP A 162 8.74 -5.73 5.43
CA ASP A 162 8.28 -5.38 6.78
C ASP A 162 9.22 -5.82 7.91
N GLY A 163 10.32 -6.52 7.60
CA GLY A 163 11.37 -6.87 8.56
C GLY A 163 12.73 -6.21 8.30
N LYS A 164 12.93 -5.61 7.12
CA LYS A 164 14.20 -4.99 6.67
C LYS A 164 14.06 -3.57 6.14
N ASP A 165 12.93 -2.94 6.36
CA ASP A 165 12.69 -1.52 6.07
C ASP A 165 13.42 -0.57 7.03
N GLY A 166 13.99 -1.10 8.11
CA GLY A 166 14.69 -0.31 9.13
C GLY A 166 13.78 0.24 10.21
N GLY A 167 12.53 -0.24 10.27
CA GLY A 167 11.56 0.10 11.28
C GLY A 167 11.56 -0.78 12.53
N ASN A 168 10.56 -0.58 13.39
CA ASN A 168 10.42 -1.25 14.69
C ASN A 168 9.28 -2.28 14.74
N GLN A 169 8.45 -2.39 13.69
CA GLN A 169 7.30 -3.29 13.62
C GLN A 169 7.46 -4.36 12.54
N ALA A 170 7.87 -5.55 12.95
CA ALA A 170 8.20 -6.69 12.08
C ALA A 170 7.08 -7.25 11.17
N THR A 171 5.89 -6.65 11.14
CA THR A 171 4.78 -7.06 10.24
C THR A 171 4.17 -5.88 9.48
N TRP A 172 4.77 -4.71 9.61
CA TRP A 172 4.35 -3.50 8.93
C TRP A 172 5.50 -3.06 8.07
N TYR A 173 5.20 -2.67 6.84
CA TYR A 173 6.15 -1.98 6.00
C TYR A 173 6.14 -0.50 6.39
N GLU A 174 7.28 -0.01 6.83
CA GLU A 174 7.47 1.29 7.45
C GLU A 174 8.38 2.14 6.55
N ILE A 175 7.91 3.34 6.19
CA ILE A 175 8.68 4.24 5.34
C ILE A 175 8.49 5.69 5.77
N GLY A 176 9.57 6.47 5.77
CA GLY A 176 9.53 7.84 6.26
C GLY A 176 10.87 8.53 6.13
N ASN A 177 11.05 9.63 6.86
CA ASN A 177 12.38 10.15 7.17
C ASN A 177 12.91 9.61 8.52
N ASP A 178 12.05 8.91 9.27
CA ASP A 178 12.38 8.10 10.44
C ASP A 178 11.44 6.88 10.44
N PRO A 179 11.84 5.74 9.84
CA PRO A 179 10.97 4.56 9.69
C PRO A 179 10.88 3.69 10.95
N ALA A 180 11.56 4.04 12.04
CA ALA A 180 11.46 3.39 13.36
C ALA A 180 10.94 4.38 14.41
N LEU A 181 10.05 5.27 13.97
CA LEU A 181 9.52 6.38 14.75
C LEU A 181 8.61 5.83 15.86
N ASP A 182 9.23 5.56 17.00
CA ASP A 182 8.57 5.03 18.20
C ASP A 182 7.86 6.14 18.97
N LEU A 183 6.69 6.54 18.46
CA LEU A 183 5.75 7.45 19.12
C LEU A 183 4.56 6.67 19.60
#